data_AF-A0A3N5S2F3-F1
#
_entry.id   AF-A0A3N5S2F3-F1
#
_cell.length_a   1.000
_cell.length_b   1.000
_cell.length_c   1.000
_cell.angle_alpha   90.00
_cell.angle_beta   90.00
_cell.angle_gamma   90.00
#
_symmetry.space_group_name_H-M   'P 1'
#
loop_
_entity.id
_entity.type
_entity.pdbx_description
1 polymer ?
#
loop_
_entity_poly.entity_id
_entity_poly.type
_entity_poly.pdbx_seq_one_letter_code
_entity_poly.pdbx_strand_id
1 'polypeptide(L)'
;MKACPYCAEQIQNDAIKCRYCGEWLDGRSRSTSVSMAGYGYYRWNYEYKSEAKLFGWPLIHIAQGIDPETGAPRVAKGILAIGDIAIGVIALGGLALGGITLGGASVGVFAIGGFALGGVALGGISIGAFIALGGLALSAAYAVGGLALAPHFIGGNGADPEFLRLLESLFPGFEY
;
A
#
# COMPACT_ATOMS: atom_id res chain seq x y z
N MET A 1 38.54 28.50 2.40
CA MET A 1 37.55 28.57 1.30
C MET A 1 37.78 27.35 0.44
N LYS A 2 36.73 26.60 0.13
CA LYS A 2 36.78 25.42 -0.76
C LYS A 2 35.81 25.64 -1.92
N ALA A 3 36.05 25.00 -3.06
CA ALA A 3 35.09 25.01 -4.15
C ALA A 3 33.95 24.03 -3.86
N CYS A 4 32.71 24.43 -4.16
CA CYS A 4 31.57 23.53 -4.10
C CYS A 4 31.73 22.44 -5.20
N PRO A 5 31.63 21.14 -4.88
CA PRO A 5 31.75 20.06 -5.87
C PRO A 5 30.67 20.08 -6.97
N TYR A 6 29.54 20.75 -6.72
CA TYR A 6 28.37 20.72 -7.59
C TYR A 6 28.25 21.95 -8.51
N CYS A 7 28.52 23.15 -7.98
CA CYS A 7 28.37 24.40 -8.73
C CYS A 7 29.66 25.20 -8.89
N ALA A 8 30.81 24.64 -8.46
CA ALA A 8 32.16 25.22 -8.54
C ALA A 8 32.38 26.58 -7.83
N GLU A 9 31.35 27.15 -7.21
CA GLU A 9 31.46 28.43 -6.50
C GLU A 9 32.28 28.33 -5.20
N GLN A 10 32.91 29.43 -4.81
CA GLN A 10 33.70 29.47 -3.57
C GLN A 10 32.81 29.55 -2.33
N ILE A 11 33.01 28.60 -1.41
CA ILE A 11 32.25 28.48 -0.16
C ILE A 11 33.19 28.35 1.05
N GLN A 12 32.64 28.52 2.25
CA GLN A 12 33.37 28.31 3.48
C GLN A 12 33.77 26.83 3.67
N ASN A 13 34.91 26.59 4.34
CA ASN A 13 35.45 25.23 4.50
C ASN A 13 34.54 24.32 5.34
N ASP A 14 33.88 24.91 6.34
CA ASP A 14 32.92 24.33 7.27
C ASP A 14 31.47 24.35 6.77
N ALA A 15 31.24 24.80 5.52
CA ALA A 15 29.89 24.85 4.96
C ALA A 15 29.26 23.45 4.86
N ILE A 16 28.14 23.28 5.55
CA ILE A 16 27.28 22.08 5.52
C ILE A 16 26.35 22.11 4.30
N LYS A 17 25.97 23.30 3.82
CA LYS A 17 25.08 23.51 2.67
C LYS A 17 25.60 24.66 1.81
N CYS A 18 25.62 24.49 0.49
CA CYS A 18 26.04 25.55 -0.43
C CYS A 18 24.97 26.65 -0.50
N ARG A 19 25.38 27.93 -0.32
CA ARG A 19 24.48 29.09 -0.44
C ARG A 19 24.02 29.37 -1.87
N TYR A 20 24.82 28.95 -2.86
CA TYR A 20 24.58 29.26 -4.27
C TYR A 20 23.66 28.24 -4.94
N CYS A 21 23.98 26.95 -4.85
CA CYS A 21 23.16 25.88 -5.46
C CYS A 21 22.22 25.17 -4.48
N GLY A 22 22.36 25.38 -3.17
CA GLY A 22 21.52 24.74 -2.16
C GLY A 22 21.85 23.27 -1.86
N GLU A 23 22.87 22.69 -2.48
CA GLU A 23 23.24 21.28 -2.27
C GLU A 23 23.95 21.07 -0.92
N TRP A 24 23.72 19.90 -0.31
CA TRP A 24 24.31 19.53 0.98
C TRP A 24 25.72 18.93 0.76
N LEU A 25 26.67 19.28 1.63
CA LEU A 25 28.09 18.93 1.52
C LEU A 25 28.59 18.05 2.67
N ASP A 26 27.67 17.47 3.44
CA ASP A 26 27.92 16.71 4.66
C ASP A 26 28.28 15.24 4.41
N GLY A 27 28.59 14.86 3.16
CA GLY A 27 29.10 13.52 2.81
C GLY A 27 28.07 12.40 2.97
N ARG A 28 26.84 12.68 3.42
CA ARG A 28 25.75 11.72 3.37
C ARG A 28 25.40 11.49 1.91
N SER A 29 25.87 10.37 1.36
CA SER A 29 25.36 9.88 0.08
C SER A 29 23.83 9.83 0.23
N ARG A 30 23.09 10.58 -0.59
CA ARG A 30 21.69 10.21 -0.80
C ARG A 30 21.76 8.79 -1.35
N SER A 31 21.47 7.81 -0.51
CA SER A 31 21.46 6.41 -0.91
C SER A 31 20.45 6.31 -2.03
N THR A 32 20.92 6.28 -3.27
CA THR A 32 20.10 5.94 -4.42
C THR A 32 19.87 4.44 -4.35
N SER A 33 19.12 3.99 -3.34
CA SER A 33 18.58 2.65 -3.31
C SER A 33 17.42 2.64 -4.30
N VAL A 34 17.75 2.31 -5.55
CA VAL A 34 16.78 1.79 -6.51
C VAL A 34 16.13 0.57 -5.87
N SER A 35 14.80 0.58 -5.64
CA SER A 35 14.02 -0.62 -5.33
C SER A 35 12.51 -0.37 -5.47
N MET A 36 11.95 -0.96 -6.54
CA MET A 36 10.57 -1.45 -6.76
C MET A 36 9.37 -0.73 -6.09
N ALA A 37 8.46 -0.26 -6.94
CA ALA A 37 7.07 0.14 -6.67
C ALA A 37 6.81 1.50 -5.98
N GLY A 38 6.92 2.58 -6.76
CA GLY A 38 5.79 3.49 -6.97
C GLY A 38 5.22 4.36 -5.83
N TYR A 39 5.80 4.43 -4.64
CA TYR A 39 5.38 5.41 -3.63
C TYR A 39 6.55 6.21 -3.09
N GLY A 40 6.55 7.51 -3.41
CA GLY A 40 7.59 8.43 -3.03
C GLY A 40 7.52 8.90 -1.57
N TYR A 41 8.67 9.38 -1.12
CA TYR A 41 8.77 10.72 -0.53
C TYR A 41 8.44 10.96 0.95
N TYR A 42 8.91 10.16 1.92
CA TYR A 42 9.02 10.68 3.29
C TYR A 42 10.37 10.37 3.96
N ARG A 43 11.23 11.40 3.92
CA ARG A 43 12.49 11.56 4.67
C ARG A 43 12.25 11.79 6.18
N TRP A 44 11.07 11.42 6.68
CA TRP A 44 10.56 11.67 8.03
C TRP A 44 10.32 10.33 8.71
N ASN A 45 11.25 9.94 9.59
CA ASN A 45 11.05 8.80 10.46
C ASN A 45 10.05 9.22 11.54
N TYR A 46 8.81 8.72 11.43
CA TYR A 46 7.76 8.95 12.42
C TYR A 46 7.26 7.61 12.93
N GLU A 47 7.23 7.50 14.25
CA GLU A 47 6.69 6.32 14.92
C GLU A 47 5.85 6.78 16.09
N TYR A 48 4.58 6.39 16.06
CA TYR A 48 3.64 6.60 17.13
C TYR A 48 3.04 5.25 17.52
N LYS A 49 3.09 4.95 18.82
CA LYS A 49 2.45 3.78 19.42
C LYS A 49 1.54 4.27 20.53
N SER A 50 0.28 3.84 20.51
CA SER A 50 -0.63 4.09 21.63
C SER A 50 -0.16 3.37 22.89
N GLU A 51 -0.36 3.98 24.05
CA GLU A 51 -0.08 3.35 25.35
C GLU A 51 -1.05 2.19 25.64
N ALA A 52 -2.30 2.33 25.19
CA ALA A 52 -3.28 1.26 25.27
C ALA A 52 -2.87 0.07 24.39
N LYS A 53 -2.80 -1.11 25.00
CA LYS A 53 -2.47 -2.37 24.34
C LYS A 53 -3.65 -3.33 24.48
N LEU A 54 -3.99 -4.01 23.39
CA LEU A 54 -4.97 -5.09 23.36
C LEU A 54 -4.28 -6.35 22.81
N PHE A 55 -4.44 -7.49 23.48
CA PHE A 55 -3.79 -8.76 23.09
C PHE A 55 -2.26 -8.66 22.88
N GLY A 56 -1.59 -7.76 23.62
CA GLY A 56 -0.15 -7.54 23.50
C GLY A 56 0.27 -6.64 22.33
N TRP A 57 -0.67 -6.17 21.51
CA TRP A 57 -0.42 -5.21 20.42
C TRP A 57 -0.93 -3.82 20.79
N PRO A 58 -0.26 -2.74 20.34
CA PRO A 58 -0.79 -1.39 20.53
C PRO A 58 -2.12 -1.24 19.78
N LEU A 59 -3.04 -0.46 20.37
CA LEU A 59 -4.31 -0.13 19.73
C LEU A 59 -4.07 0.55 18.38
N ILE A 60 -3.18 1.55 18.37
CA ILE A 60 -2.81 2.32 17.18
C ILE A 60 -1.29 2.29 17.06
N HIS A 61 -0.81 1.92 15.87
CA HIS A 61 0.60 2.01 15.53
C HIS A 61 0.75 2.65 14.16
N ILE A 62 1.38 3.82 14.14
CA ILE A 62 1.71 4.54 12.92
C ILE A 62 3.24 4.49 12.79
N ALA A 63 3.74 3.88 11.71
CA ALA A 63 5.17 3.78 11.48
C ALA A 63 5.47 4.03 10.00
N GLN A 64 6.31 5.03 9.73
CA GLN A 64 6.77 5.36 8.39
C GLN A 64 8.28 5.55 8.36
N GLY A 65 8.88 5.19 7.23
CA GLY A 65 10.29 5.38 6.98
C GLY A 65 11.16 4.16 7.29
N ILE A 66 12.46 4.42 7.31
CA ILE A 66 13.51 3.42 7.37
C ILE A 66 14.19 3.54 8.73
N ASP A 67 14.40 2.41 9.39
CA ASP A 67 15.16 2.36 10.62
C ASP A 67 16.61 2.84 10.35
N PRO A 68 17.07 3.95 10.98
CA PRO A 68 18.39 4.52 10.71
C PRO A 68 19.54 3.61 11.14
N GLU A 69 19.32 2.64 12.02
CA GLU A 69 20.36 1.72 12.49
C GLU A 69 20.48 0.49 11.59
N THR A 70 19.35 -0.05 11.12
CA THR A 70 19.32 -1.31 10.35
C THR A 70 19.11 -1.12 8.85
N GLY A 71 18.68 0.07 8.41
CA GLY A 71 18.32 0.35 7.02
C GLY A 71 17.05 -0.37 6.54
N ALA A 72 16.31 -1.02 7.45
CA ALA A 72 15.11 -1.78 7.12
C ALA A 72 13.85 -0.89 7.15
N PRO A 73 12.84 -1.18 6.30
CA PRO A 73 11.54 -0.49 6.38
C PRO A 73 10.86 -0.81 7.71
N ARG A 74 10.26 0.21 8.33
CA ARG A 74 9.52 0.03 9.58
C ARG A 74 8.19 -0.67 9.32
N VAL A 75 7.80 -1.55 10.24
CA VAL A 75 6.54 -2.31 10.17
C VAL A 75 5.60 -1.82 11.25
N ALA A 76 4.49 -1.19 10.84
CA ALA A 76 3.39 -0.85 11.72
C ALA A 76 2.65 -2.14 12.12
N LYS A 77 2.40 -2.32 13.42
CA LYS A 77 1.76 -3.49 14.03
C LYS A 77 0.77 -3.05 15.10
N GLY A 78 -0.52 -3.35 14.95
CA GLY A 78 -1.54 -2.93 15.92
C GLY A 78 -2.95 -3.38 15.54
N ILE A 79 -3.97 -2.97 16.30
CA ILE A 79 -5.36 -3.11 15.85
C ILE A 79 -5.56 -2.22 14.61
N LEU A 80 -5.18 -0.95 14.73
CA LEU A 80 -5.08 -0.01 13.63
C LEU A 80 -3.61 0.23 13.31
N ALA A 81 -3.16 -0.25 12.14
CA ALA A 81 -1.80 -0.11 11.65
C ALA A 81 -1.76 0.81 10.44
N ILE A 82 -0.91 1.84 10.47
CA ILE A 82 -0.72 2.80 9.36
C ILE A 82 0.76 2.90 9.04
N GLY A 83 1.15 2.60 7.80
CA GLY A 83 2.56 2.66 7.40
C GLY A 83 2.84 2.13 6.01
N ASP A 84 4.10 2.15 5.59
CA ASP A 84 4.50 1.55 4.31
C ASP A 84 4.26 0.03 4.32
N ILE A 85 4.57 -0.60 5.46
CA ILE A 85 4.23 -2.00 5.77
C ILE A 85 3.35 -1.98 7.03
N ALA A 86 2.09 -2.39 6.89
CA ALA A 86 1.11 -2.37 7.97
C ALA A 86 0.56 -3.78 8.22
N ILE A 87 0.60 -4.23 9.48
CA ILE A 87 0.09 -5.53 9.92
C ILE A 87 -0.90 -5.30 11.06
N GLY A 88 -2.16 -5.68 10.89
CA GLY A 88 -3.15 -5.43 11.93
C GLY A 88 -4.54 -5.97 11.65
N VAL A 89 -5.50 -5.63 12.52
CA VAL A 89 -6.91 -5.93 12.23
C VAL A 89 -7.40 -5.02 11.11
N ILE A 90 -7.08 -3.73 11.20
CA ILE A 90 -7.28 -2.70 10.18
C ILE A 90 -5.88 -2.22 9.78
N ALA A 91 -5.48 -2.46 8.52
CA ALA A 91 -4.16 -2.07 8.01
C ALA A 91 -4.28 -1.12 6.81
N LEU A 92 -3.64 0.05 6.92
CA LEU A 92 -3.57 1.08 5.89
C LEU A 92 -2.11 1.23 5.45
N GLY A 93 -1.80 1.00 4.18
CA GLY A 93 -0.41 1.10 3.75
C GLY A 93 -0.08 0.76 2.31
N GLY A 94 1.22 0.78 1.99
CA GLY A 94 1.72 0.27 0.72
C GLY A 94 1.52 -1.24 0.63
N LEU A 95 2.06 -1.97 1.62
CA LEU A 95 1.82 -3.38 1.87
C LEU A 95 0.98 -3.54 3.16
N ALA A 96 -0.26 -3.97 3.02
CA ALA A 96 -1.20 -4.12 4.13
C ALA A 96 -1.58 -5.59 4.33
N LEU A 97 -1.37 -6.11 5.54
CA LEU A 97 -1.67 -7.49 5.94
C LEU A 97 -2.63 -7.46 7.14
N GLY A 98 -3.80 -8.11 7.05
CA GLY A 98 -4.74 -8.00 8.15
C GLY A 98 -6.14 -8.59 7.96
N GLY A 99 -7.07 -8.15 8.79
CA GLY A 99 -8.49 -8.47 8.64
C GLY A 99 -9.11 -7.62 7.52
N ILE A 100 -9.07 -6.30 7.70
CA ILE A 100 -9.51 -5.29 6.74
C ILE A 100 -8.28 -4.52 6.29
N THR A 101 -8.01 -4.52 4.98
CA THR A 101 -6.79 -3.91 4.42
C THR A 101 -7.12 -2.93 3.32
N LEU A 102 -6.43 -1.80 3.33
CA LEU A 102 -6.51 -0.74 2.33
C LEU A 102 -5.09 -0.37 1.92
N GLY A 103 -4.73 -0.60 0.66
CA GLY A 103 -3.35 -0.35 0.25
C GLY A 103 -3.01 -0.57 -1.22
N GLY A 104 -1.72 -0.48 -1.53
CA GLY A 104 -1.21 -0.83 -2.86
C GLY A 104 -1.27 -2.33 -3.10
N ALA A 105 -0.62 -3.09 -2.23
CA ALA A 105 -0.70 -4.54 -2.11
C ALA A 105 -1.38 -4.90 -0.79
N SER A 106 -2.51 -5.60 -0.87
CA SER A 106 -3.41 -5.82 0.25
C SER A 106 -3.69 -7.32 0.39
N VAL A 107 -3.52 -7.86 1.61
CA VAL A 107 -3.82 -9.24 1.94
C VAL A 107 -4.68 -9.30 3.21
N GLY A 108 -5.90 -9.82 3.11
CA GLY A 108 -6.75 -9.96 4.28
C GLY A 108 -8.08 -10.64 4.07
N VAL A 109 -8.99 -10.56 5.05
CA VAL A 109 -10.36 -11.06 4.88
C VAL A 109 -11.12 -10.14 3.91
N PHE A 110 -11.01 -8.83 4.12
CA PHE A 110 -11.48 -7.79 3.21
C PHE A 110 -10.26 -7.01 2.71
N ALA A 111 -9.95 -7.16 1.42
CA ALA A 111 -8.79 -6.54 0.81
C ALA A 111 -9.21 -5.53 -0.26
N ILE A 112 -8.75 -4.29 -0.11
CA ILE A 112 -9.03 -3.21 -1.05
C ILE A 112 -7.68 -2.61 -1.49
N GLY A 113 -7.38 -2.66 -2.78
CA GLY A 113 -6.11 -2.13 -3.25
C GLY A 113 -5.81 -2.28 -4.74
N GLY A 114 -4.59 -1.95 -5.14
CA GLY A 114 -4.14 -2.20 -6.51
C GLY A 114 -4.03 -3.70 -6.79
N PHE A 115 -3.31 -4.40 -5.91
CA PHE A 115 -3.26 -5.86 -5.80
C PHE A 115 -3.98 -6.26 -4.51
N ALA A 116 -5.03 -7.07 -4.62
CA ALA A 116 -5.85 -7.50 -3.50
C ALA A 116 -5.97 -9.02 -3.44
N LEU A 117 -5.59 -9.61 -2.31
CA LEU A 117 -5.74 -11.04 -2.03
C LEU A 117 -6.56 -11.21 -0.76
N GLY A 118 -7.69 -11.90 -0.83
CA GLY A 118 -8.50 -12.05 0.37
C GLY A 118 -9.74 -12.90 0.27
N GLY A 119 -10.58 -12.87 1.29
CA GLY A 119 -11.92 -13.48 1.23
C GLY A 119 -12.82 -12.72 0.26
N VAL A 120 -12.88 -11.40 0.47
CA VAL A 120 -13.49 -10.42 -0.43
C VAL A 120 -12.39 -9.47 -0.89
N ALA A 121 -12.19 -9.38 -2.20
CA ALA A 121 -11.11 -8.60 -2.81
C ALA A 121 -11.67 -7.55 -3.79
N LEU A 122 -11.28 -6.30 -3.62
CA LEU A 122 -11.61 -5.17 -4.49
C LEU A 122 -10.32 -4.54 -5.00
N GLY A 123 -10.08 -4.53 -6.32
CA GLY A 123 -8.84 -3.94 -6.81
C GLY A 123 -8.59 -3.95 -8.30
N GLY A 124 -7.39 -3.57 -8.71
CA GLY A 124 -6.95 -3.71 -10.11
C GLY A 124 -6.76 -5.18 -10.47
N ILE A 125 -5.91 -5.86 -9.69
CA ILE A 125 -5.73 -7.31 -9.69
C ILE A 125 -6.32 -7.83 -8.38
N SER A 126 -7.35 -8.67 -8.46
CA SER A 126 -8.09 -9.17 -7.30
C SER A 126 -8.15 -10.69 -7.31
N ILE A 127 -7.78 -11.30 -6.18
CA ILE A 127 -7.81 -12.74 -5.94
C ILE A 127 -8.63 -12.96 -4.66
N GLY A 128 -9.91 -13.30 -4.84
CA GLY A 128 -10.89 -13.47 -3.78
C GLY A 128 -11.23 -14.93 -3.51
N ALA A 129 -11.34 -15.37 -2.25
CA ALA A 129 -11.85 -16.71 -1.94
C ALA A 129 -13.36 -16.79 -2.21
N PHE A 130 -14.09 -15.71 -1.97
CA PHE A 130 -15.55 -15.66 -2.13
C PHE A 130 -15.97 -14.65 -3.20
N ILE A 131 -15.53 -13.40 -3.09
CA ILE A 131 -15.88 -12.32 -4.04
C ILE A 131 -14.61 -11.63 -4.52
N ALA A 132 -14.48 -11.42 -5.83
CA ALA A 132 -13.45 -10.61 -6.44
C ALA A 132 -14.05 -9.57 -7.39
N LEU A 133 -13.83 -8.28 -7.15
CA LEU A 133 -14.22 -7.20 -8.07
C LEU A 133 -12.97 -6.47 -8.54
N GLY A 134 -12.76 -6.38 -9.86
CA GLY A 134 -11.57 -5.70 -10.36
C GLY A 134 -11.32 -5.71 -11.87
N GLY A 135 -10.15 -5.25 -12.28
CA GLY A 135 -9.72 -5.36 -13.69
C GLY A 135 -9.48 -6.82 -14.07
N LEU A 136 -8.62 -7.49 -13.32
CA LEU A 136 -8.43 -8.95 -13.33
C LEU A 136 -9.00 -9.50 -12.02
N ALA A 137 -10.03 -10.33 -12.11
CA ALA A 137 -10.75 -10.88 -10.96
C ALA A 137 -10.72 -12.41 -11.00
N LEU A 138 -10.03 -13.00 -10.02
CA LEU A 138 -9.97 -14.45 -9.82
C LEU A 138 -10.71 -14.79 -8.53
N SER A 139 -11.70 -15.68 -8.58
CA SER A 139 -12.34 -16.16 -7.35
C SER A 139 -12.90 -17.57 -7.45
N ALA A 140 -13.16 -18.18 -6.29
CA ALA A 140 -13.75 -19.52 -6.23
C ALA A 140 -15.29 -19.52 -6.31
N ALA A 141 -15.96 -18.37 -6.11
CA ALA A 141 -17.41 -18.27 -6.15
C ALA A 141 -17.90 -17.18 -7.12
N TYR A 142 -17.70 -15.90 -6.79
CA TYR A 142 -18.22 -14.77 -7.56
C TYR A 142 -17.12 -13.82 -8.04
N ALA A 143 -17.08 -13.50 -9.33
CA ALA A 143 -16.15 -12.51 -9.88
C ALA A 143 -16.84 -11.50 -10.80
N VAL A 144 -16.50 -10.22 -10.66
CA VAL A 144 -16.94 -9.16 -11.58
C VAL A 144 -15.75 -8.33 -12.03
N GLY A 145 -15.58 -8.15 -13.34
CA GLY A 145 -14.42 -7.39 -13.79
C GLY A 145 -14.20 -7.31 -15.29
N GLY A 146 -13.05 -6.76 -15.69
CA GLY A 146 -12.63 -6.75 -17.10
C GLY A 146 -12.38 -8.17 -17.60
N LEU A 147 -11.54 -8.91 -16.89
CA LEU A 147 -11.33 -10.35 -17.04
C LEU A 147 -11.72 -11.03 -15.73
N ALA A 148 -12.80 -11.80 -15.74
CA ALA A 148 -13.33 -12.47 -14.56
C ALA A 148 -13.27 -13.99 -14.72
N LEU A 149 -12.61 -14.67 -13.80
CA LEU A 149 -12.46 -16.13 -13.76
C LEU A 149 -12.99 -16.66 -12.42
N ALA A 150 -14.24 -17.15 -12.45
CA ALA A 150 -14.94 -17.80 -11.35
C ALA A 150 -16.07 -18.69 -11.89
N PRO A 151 -16.69 -19.57 -11.09
CA PRO A 151 -17.88 -20.32 -11.52
C PRO A 151 -19.05 -19.41 -11.92
N HIS A 152 -19.30 -18.36 -11.13
CA HIS A 152 -20.29 -17.33 -11.43
C HIS A 152 -19.57 -16.00 -11.67
N PHE A 153 -19.58 -15.53 -12.91
CA PHE A 153 -18.84 -14.32 -13.26
C PHE A 153 -19.58 -13.43 -14.25
N ILE A 154 -19.27 -12.13 -14.17
CA ILE A 154 -19.64 -11.13 -15.16
C ILE A 154 -18.39 -10.34 -15.51
N GLY A 155 -18.01 -10.34 -16.79
CA GLY A 155 -16.92 -9.52 -17.24
C GLY A 155 -16.81 -9.38 -18.75
N GLY A 156 -15.73 -8.75 -19.19
CA GLY A 156 -15.45 -8.57 -20.62
C GLY A 156 -15.24 -9.88 -21.37
N ASN A 157 -14.93 -10.98 -20.67
CA ASN A 157 -14.80 -12.32 -21.23
C ASN A 157 -16.12 -13.12 -21.32
N GLY A 158 -17.24 -12.56 -20.85
CA GLY A 158 -18.55 -13.20 -20.85
C GLY A 158 -19.32 -12.95 -19.56
N ALA A 159 -20.59 -13.34 -19.55
CA ALA A 159 -21.44 -13.25 -18.38
C ALA A 159 -22.23 -14.54 -18.23
N ASP A 160 -22.29 -15.05 -17.00
CA ASP A 160 -23.15 -16.17 -16.63
C ASP A 160 -24.62 -15.71 -16.53
N PRO A 161 -25.55 -16.26 -17.34
CA PRO A 161 -26.97 -15.93 -17.27
C PRO A 161 -27.60 -16.21 -15.90
N GLU A 162 -27.15 -17.22 -15.15
CA GLU A 162 -27.67 -17.51 -13.82
C GLU A 162 -27.27 -16.42 -12.82
N PHE A 163 -26.03 -15.95 -12.89
CA PHE A 163 -25.57 -14.87 -12.04
C PHE A 163 -26.24 -13.53 -12.35
N LEU A 164 -26.56 -13.26 -13.62
CA LEU A 164 -27.37 -12.09 -14.00
C LEU A 164 -28.78 -12.14 -13.40
N ARG A 165 -29.45 -13.29 -13.45
CA ARG A 165 -30.76 -13.48 -12.80
C ARG A 165 -30.67 -13.30 -11.28
N LEU A 166 -29.57 -13.76 -10.67
CA LEU A 166 -29.32 -13.54 -9.25
C LEU A 166 -29.18 -12.05 -8.95
N LEU A 167 -28.40 -11.30 -9.72
CA LEU A 167 -28.27 -9.85 -9.55
C LEU A 167 -29.59 -9.10 -9.79
N GLU A 168 -30.37 -9.49 -10.79
CA GLU A 168 -31.69 -8.90 -11.08
C GLU A 168 -32.67 -9.15 -9.93
N SER A 169 -32.61 -10.34 -9.31
CA SER A 169 -33.37 -10.62 -8.09
C SER A 169 -32.88 -9.82 -6.87
N LEU A 170 -31.58 -9.51 -6.81
CA LEU A 170 -30.96 -8.78 -5.70
C LEU A 170 -31.17 -7.26 -5.82
N PHE A 171 -31.23 -6.73 -7.04
CA PHE A 171 -31.44 -5.33 -7.37
C PHE A 171 -32.55 -5.19 -8.42
N PRO A 172 -33.83 -5.23 -8.01
CA PRO A 172 -34.99 -5.23 -8.92
C PRO A 172 -35.27 -3.88 -9.61
N GLY A 173 -34.24 -3.14 -10.05
CA GLY A 173 -34.38 -1.81 -10.67
C GLY A 173 -33.21 -1.34 -11.54
N PHE A 174 -32.28 -2.20 -11.95
CA PHE A 174 -31.29 -1.86 -12.98
C PHE A 174 -31.91 -2.05 -14.38
N GLU A 175 -32.70 -1.08 -14.82
CA GLU A 175 -33.12 -0.98 -16.23
C GLU A 175 -31.94 -0.45 -17.06
N TYR A 176 -31.64 -1.12 -18.18
CA TYR A 176 -30.59 -0.76 -19.15
C TYR A 176 -31.12 0.13 -20.28
#